data_AF-A0A1J9R349-F1
#
_entry.id   AF-A0A1J9R349-F1
#
_cell.length_a   1.000
_cell.length_b   1.000
_cell.length_c   1.000
_cell.angle_alpha   90.00
_cell.angle_beta   90.00
_cell.angle_gamma   90.00
#
_symmetry.space_group_name_H-M   'P 1'
#
loop_
_entity.id
_entity.type
_entity.pdbx_description
1 polymer ?
#
loop_
_entity_poly.entity_id
_entity_poly.type
_entity_poly.pdbx_seq_one_letter_code
_entity_poly.pdbx_strand_id
1 'polypeptide(L)'
;MSRHQLLDIMFIHNPRLPIYQRPKLYTLPGQKERARRATIVVSCMSTKGQQDKPRKIGCYTSPHQVENQIDSLLSEIDIKVPSIPGYPGFLALLAIYIFIHEEVDVAVIETGIGGETDSTNVFRSPVVTGITTIDLDHLGTLGSSIEEIARHKAGIFKKGCLAFTVEQSEIVLKTLCNRAHEVQILGELKVISDQIVQDYGISVDPNMYYQRSIASLAISLANAYLRSTGPDFVMTKALARSVERMQLPGRCQIKADGERTWFLSVAHNEVSLKETMLWFKDVVQQPK
;
A
#
# COMPACT_ATOMS: atom_id res chain seq x y z
N MET A 1 -7.29 14.88 -13.45
CA MET A 1 -5.92 14.35 -13.38
C MET A 1 -5.98 12.97 -12.76
N SER A 2 -5.59 11.93 -13.49
CA SER A 2 -5.57 10.55 -12.99
C SER A 2 -4.67 10.45 -11.76
N ARG A 3 -5.17 9.86 -10.67
CA ARG A 3 -4.41 9.72 -9.41
C ARG A 3 -4.74 8.39 -8.76
N HIS A 4 -4.47 7.27 -9.43
CA HIS A 4 -4.63 5.96 -8.79
C HIS A 4 -3.48 5.02 -9.14
N GLN A 5 -2.36 5.18 -8.43
CA GLN A 5 -1.22 4.29 -8.50
C GLN A 5 -1.53 2.89 -7.95
N LEU A 6 -0.66 1.96 -8.31
CA LEU A 6 -0.51 0.63 -7.74
C LEU A 6 0.44 0.76 -6.52
N LEU A 7 0.12 0.10 -5.40
CA LEU A 7 0.77 0.20 -4.06
C LEU A 7 2.30 0.36 -4.12
N ASP A 8 2.83 1.44 -3.55
CA ASP A 8 4.22 1.50 -3.10
C ASP A 8 4.18 1.75 -1.60
N ILE A 9 4.62 0.78 -0.78
CA ILE A 9 4.40 0.80 0.68
C ILE A 9 5.71 0.87 1.46
N MET A 10 5.74 1.74 2.47
CA MET A 10 6.74 1.78 3.53
C MET A 10 6.15 1.36 4.88
N PHE A 11 6.85 0.48 5.61
CA PHE A 11 6.55 0.12 7.00
C PHE A 11 7.48 0.84 7.96
N ILE A 12 6.94 1.43 9.01
CA ILE A 12 7.73 2.25 9.93
C ILE A 12 7.40 1.86 11.36
N HIS A 13 8.41 1.41 12.11
CA HIS A 13 8.24 0.97 13.50
C HIS A 13 8.63 2.07 14.49
N ASN A 14 7.86 2.20 15.57
CA ASN A 14 8.17 3.10 16.69
C ASN A 14 8.79 2.31 17.86
N PRO A 15 10.09 2.47 18.19
CA PRO A 15 10.77 1.64 19.18
C PRO A 15 10.63 2.12 20.65
N ARG A 16 9.84 3.17 20.96
CA ARG A 16 9.95 3.89 22.25
C ARG A 16 8.88 3.63 23.32
N LEU A 17 7.91 2.72 23.16
CA LEU A 17 6.78 2.66 24.12
C LEU A 17 6.41 1.24 24.65
N PRO A 18 6.11 1.10 25.95
CA PRO A 18 5.47 -0.08 26.51
C PRO A 18 3.97 -0.14 26.14
N ILE A 19 3.58 -1.24 25.50
CA ILE A 19 2.32 -1.42 24.76
C ILE A 19 1.09 -1.53 25.69
N TYR A 20 0.11 -0.64 25.50
CA TYR A 20 -1.24 -0.73 26.06
C TYR A 20 -2.35 -0.40 25.04
N GLN A 21 -3.39 -1.26 25.06
CA GLN A 21 -4.74 -1.15 24.50
C GLN A 21 -5.00 -1.53 23.02
N ARG A 22 -6.29 -1.85 22.78
CA ARG A 22 -6.92 -2.47 21.58
C ARG A 22 -6.49 -1.84 20.24
N PRO A 23 -6.52 -2.61 19.12
CA PRO A 23 -6.10 -2.09 17.83
C PRO A 23 -7.09 -1.01 17.39
N LYS A 24 -6.59 0.22 17.27
CA LYS A 24 -7.30 1.32 16.61
C LYS A 24 -6.59 1.57 15.29
N LEU A 25 -7.30 1.36 14.19
CA LEU A 25 -6.86 1.76 12.87
C LEU A 25 -7.13 3.26 12.74
N TYR A 26 -6.07 4.05 12.69
CA TYR A 26 -6.18 5.49 12.50
C TYR A 26 -6.12 5.82 11.02
N THR A 27 -7.27 6.24 10.49
CA THR A 27 -7.42 6.78 9.13
C THR A 27 -7.97 8.19 9.25
N LEU A 28 -7.47 9.15 8.46
CA LEU A 28 -8.03 10.51 8.43
C LEU A 28 -9.56 10.50 8.15
N PRO A 29 -10.35 11.47 8.64
CA PRO A 29 -11.77 11.58 8.30
C PRO A 29 -11.98 11.58 6.77
N GLY A 30 -12.98 10.84 6.27
CA GLY A 30 -13.20 10.63 4.83
C GLY A 30 -12.37 9.49 4.19
N GLN A 31 -11.41 8.91 4.91
CA GLN A 31 -10.60 7.75 4.45
C GLN A 31 -11.21 6.38 4.78
N LYS A 32 -12.29 6.33 5.59
CA LYS A 32 -12.92 5.07 6.05
C LYS A 32 -13.41 4.17 4.91
N GLU A 33 -13.70 4.72 3.74
CA GLU A 33 -14.08 3.93 2.57
C GLU A 33 -12.90 3.60 1.64
N ARG A 34 -11.75 4.29 1.70
CA ARG A 34 -10.70 4.18 0.66
C ARG A 34 -9.28 3.84 1.17
N ALA A 35 -9.06 3.76 2.49
CA ALA A 35 -7.81 3.33 3.11
C ALA A 35 -7.48 1.83 2.99
N ARG A 36 -8.06 1.14 2.01
CA ARG A 36 -8.12 -0.32 2.01
C ARG A 36 -6.88 -1.00 1.42
N ARG A 37 -5.99 -0.27 0.75
CA ARG A 37 -4.77 -0.78 0.09
C ARG A 37 -3.65 -1.20 1.05
N ALA A 38 -3.28 -0.31 1.95
CA ALA A 38 -2.47 -0.64 3.12
C ALA A 38 -3.25 -1.53 4.13
N THR A 39 -4.58 -1.64 4.01
CA THR A 39 -5.40 -2.55 4.84
C THR A 39 -5.10 -4.03 4.60
N ILE A 40 -4.56 -4.45 3.45
CA ILE A 40 -4.17 -5.86 3.26
C ILE A 40 -3.11 -6.25 4.30
N VAL A 41 -2.11 -5.39 4.45
CA VAL A 41 -1.05 -5.64 5.43
C VAL A 41 -1.54 -5.41 6.86
N VAL A 42 -2.36 -4.37 7.08
CA VAL A 42 -3.00 -4.13 8.39
C VAL A 42 -3.84 -5.33 8.83
N SER A 43 -4.59 -5.97 7.92
CA SER A 43 -5.41 -7.16 8.20
C SER A 43 -4.53 -8.33 8.64
N CYS A 44 -3.44 -8.58 7.91
CA CYS A 44 -2.40 -9.56 8.25
C CYS A 44 -1.67 -9.24 9.58
N MET A 45 -1.79 -8.02 10.09
CA MET A 45 -1.16 -7.61 11.35
C MET A 45 -2.14 -7.45 12.51
N SER A 46 -3.45 -7.44 12.22
CA SER A 46 -4.52 -7.15 13.19
C SER A 46 -5.15 -8.38 13.82
N THR A 47 -4.86 -9.60 13.37
CA THR A 47 -5.42 -10.79 14.01
C THR A 47 -4.62 -11.18 15.26
N LYS A 48 -5.33 -11.66 16.30
CA LYS A 48 -4.73 -12.20 17.52
C LYS A 48 -3.89 -13.44 17.20
N GLY A 49 -2.58 -13.30 17.14
CA GLY A 49 -1.64 -14.42 17.24
C GLY A 49 -1.60 -14.97 18.67
N GLN A 50 -1.23 -16.24 18.82
CA GLN A 50 -0.98 -16.88 20.11
C GLN A 50 0.09 -16.06 20.87
N GLN A 51 -0.32 -15.42 21.97
CA GLN A 51 0.49 -14.76 23.01
C GLN A 51 0.74 -13.24 23.01
N ASP A 52 0.33 -12.42 22.03
CA ASP A 52 0.70 -10.99 22.07
C ASP A 52 -0.44 -9.96 22.17
N LYS A 53 -0.17 -8.86 22.90
CA LYS A 53 -1.06 -7.70 23.02
C LYS A 53 -1.38 -7.11 21.63
N PRO A 54 -2.59 -6.52 21.43
CA PRO A 54 -2.94 -5.92 20.15
C PRO A 54 -2.05 -4.72 19.80
N ARG A 55 -1.61 -4.63 18.54
CA ARG A 55 -0.82 -3.51 18.01
C ARG A 55 -1.71 -2.38 17.47
N LYS A 56 -1.32 -1.13 17.69
CA LYS A 56 -1.89 0.08 17.08
C LYS A 56 -1.23 0.32 15.72
N ILE A 57 -2.03 0.38 14.65
CA ILE A 57 -1.53 0.50 13.28
C ILE A 57 -2.03 1.81 12.66
N GLY A 58 -1.10 2.67 12.24
CA GLY A 58 -1.38 3.85 11.42
C GLY A 58 -1.37 3.50 9.94
N CYS A 59 -2.32 4.05 9.18
CA CYS A 59 -2.46 3.75 7.75
C CYS A 59 -2.66 5.04 6.95
N TYR A 60 -1.76 5.31 6.00
CA TYR A 60 -1.84 6.46 5.09
C TYR A 60 -1.92 5.98 3.64
N THR A 61 -2.95 6.43 2.92
CA THR A 61 -3.27 6.05 1.53
C THR A 61 -3.78 7.24 0.73
N SER A 62 -3.58 7.25 -0.59
CA SER A 62 -3.95 8.34 -1.50
C SER A 62 -4.75 7.82 -2.71
N PRO A 63 -5.68 8.58 -3.33
CA PRO A 63 -5.98 10.01 -3.13
C PRO A 63 -7.01 10.31 -2.04
N HIS A 64 -6.88 11.50 -1.45
CA HIS A 64 -7.77 12.02 -0.43
C HIS A 64 -8.92 12.82 -1.05
N GLN A 65 -10.14 12.28 -1.01
CA GLN A 65 -11.36 13.06 -1.31
C GLN A 65 -11.76 13.87 -0.07
N VAL A 66 -10.99 14.92 0.25
CA VAL A 66 -11.36 15.89 1.29
C VAL A 66 -10.91 17.29 0.86
N GLU A 67 -11.34 17.76 -0.31
CA GLU A 67 -10.92 19.08 -0.81
C GLU A 67 -11.52 20.27 -0.04
N ASN A 68 -12.52 20.07 0.84
CA ASN A 68 -13.26 21.19 1.44
C ASN A 68 -13.18 21.35 2.97
N GLN A 69 -12.46 20.48 3.71
CA GLN A 69 -12.43 20.56 5.19
C GLN A 69 -11.08 21.00 5.76
N ILE A 70 -10.04 21.08 4.93
CA ILE A 70 -8.67 21.36 5.38
C ILE A 70 -8.43 22.84 5.62
N ASP A 71 -9.06 23.73 4.84
CA ASP A 71 -8.92 25.19 5.01
C ASP A 71 -9.38 25.66 6.41
N SER A 72 -10.40 25.02 6.98
CA SER A 72 -10.89 25.31 8.34
C SER A 72 -9.90 24.86 9.42
N LEU A 73 -9.33 23.65 9.29
CA LEU A 73 -8.32 23.11 10.22
C LEU A 73 -7.00 23.88 10.15
N LEU A 74 -6.62 24.36 8.97
CA LEU A 74 -5.43 25.19 8.77
C LEU A 74 -5.54 26.57 9.41
N SER A 75 -6.76 27.11 9.52
CA SER A 75 -6.98 28.43 10.15
C SER A 75 -6.78 28.43 11.67
N GLU A 76 -6.77 27.25 12.30
CA GLU A 76 -6.61 27.08 13.75
C GLU A 76 -5.15 26.82 14.17
N ILE A 77 -4.23 26.64 13.22
CA ILE A 77 -2.85 26.24 13.46
C ILE A 77 -1.91 27.40 13.13
N ASP A 78 -1.56 28.21 14.14
CA ASP A 78 -0.60 29.32 14.02
C ASP A 78 0.85 28.79 14.05
N ILE A 79 1.32 28.26 12.91
CA ILE A 79 2.72 27.87 12.74
C ILE A 79 3.37 28.78 11.71
N LYS A 80 4.34 29.58 12.14
CA LYS A 80 5.28 30.29 11.25
C LYS A 80 6.26 29.29 10.64
N VAL A 81 5.88 28.65 9.54
CA VAL A 81 6.74 27.76 8.73
C VAL A 81 7.13 28.50 7.43
N PRO A 82 8.38 28.40 6.93
CA PRO A 82 8.66 28.72 5.53
C PRO A 82 7.75 27.88 4.61
N SER A 83 7.28 28.49 3.51
CA SER A 83 6.29 28.00 2.51
C SER A 83 5.59 26.68 2.87
N ILE A 84 4.30 26.77 3.22
CA ILE A 84 3.44 25.63 3.50
C ILE A 84 3.54 24.58 2.37
N PRO A 85 3.71 23.28 2.69
CA PRO A 85 3.74 22.23 1.68
C PRO A 85 2.44 22.24 0.87
N GLY A 86 2.54 21.93 -0.43
CA GLY A 86 1.34 21.70 -1.24
C GLY A 86 0.43 20.63 -0.63
N TYR A 87 -0.84 20.62 -1.01
CA TYR A 87 -1.89 19.79 -0.41
C TYR A 87 -1.49 18.33 -0.10
N PRO A 88 -0.83 17.56 -0.99
CA PRO A 88 -0.38 16.20 -0.65
C PRO A 88 0.66 16.14 0.48
N GLY A 89 1.58 17.11 0.52
CA GLY A 89 2.60 17.21 1.56
C GLY A 89 2.02 17.60 2.91
N PHE A 90 1.04 18.50 2.92
CA PHE A 90 0.31 18.82 4.15
C PHE A 90 -0.39 17.58 4.73
N LEU A 91 -1.06 16.79 3.90
CA LEU A 91 -1.75 15.58 4.33
C LEU A 91 -0.82 14.49 4.84
N ALA A 92 0.34 14.32 4.18
CA ALA A 92 1.37 13.40 4.65
C ALA A 92 1.88 13.83 6.05
N LEU A 93 2.18 15.11 6.24
CA LEU A 93 2.61 15.64 7.54
C LEU A 93 1.54 15.49 8.63
N LEU A 94 0.27 15.79 8.30
CA LEU A 94 -0.84 15.62 9.23
C LEU A 94 -1.01 14.17 9.66
N ALA A 95 -0.91 13.22 8.73
CA ALA A 95 -0.98 11.80 9.05
C ALA A 95 0.17 11.37 9.96
N ILE A 96 1.39 11.83 9.69
CA ILE A 96 2.56 11.57 10.54
C ILE A 96 2.35 12.13 11.95
N TYR A 97 1.88 13.38 12.06
CA TYR A 97 1.57 14.02 13.33
C TYR A 97 0.57 13.20 14.14
N ILE A 98 -0.52 12.76 13.51
CA ILE A 98 -1.53 11.91 14.15
C ILE A 98 -0.94 10.56 14.58
N PHE A 99 -0.14 9.92 13.74
CA PHE A 99 0.48 8.63 14.08
C PHE A 99 1.42 8.73 15.28
N ILE A 100 2.16 9.84 15.39
CA ILE A 100 3.01 10.12 16.55
C ILE A 100 2.14 10.37 17.79
N HIS A 101 1.12 11.21 17.69
CA HIS A 101 0.23 11.55 18.82
C HIS A 101 -0.60 10.37 19.33
N GLU A 102 -1.05 9.49 18.44
CA GLU A 102 -1.82 8.30 18.79
C GLU A 102 -0.94 7.12 19.22
N GLU A 103 0.38 7.31 19.19
CA GLU A 103 1.39 6.34 19.58
C GLU A 103 1.22 5.02 18.82
N VAL A 104 1.16 5.08 17.48
CA VAL A 104 1.05 3.85 16.68
C VAL A 104 2.34 3.03 16.77
N ASP A 105 2.21 1.71 16.87
CA ASP A 105 3.34 0.77 16.92
C ASP A 105 4.01 0.64 15.54
N VAL A 106 3.19 0.81 14.49
CA VAL A 106 3.60 0.73 13.09
C VAL A 106 2.74 1.61 12.20
N ALA A 107 3.39 2.33 11.29
CA ALA A 107 2.73 3.05 10.20
C ALA A 107 2.95 2.34 8.87
N VAL A 108 1.87 2.22 8.10
CA VAL A 108 1.85 1.72 6.71
C VAL A 108 1.52 2.89 5.80
N ILE A 109 2.46 3.25 4.93
CA ILE A 109 2.38 4.49 4.16
C ILE A 109 2.49 4.18 2.67
N GLU A 110 1.44 4.50 1.92
CA GLU A 110 1.39 4.47 0.46
C GLU A 110 1.99 5.77 -0.10
N THR A 111 2.87 5.68 -1.11
CA THR A 111 3.30 6.89 -1.84
C THR A 111 2.17 7.45 -2.70
N GLY A 112 2.19 8.76 -2.92
CA GLY A 112 1.21 9.44 -3.76
C GLY A 112 1.53 9.35 -5.25
N ILE A 113 2.63 9.99 -5.67
CA ILE A 113 3.10 9.98 -7.06
C ILE A 113 4.59 9.66 -7.09
N GLY A 114 4.91 8.45 -7.56
CA GLY A 114 6.28 7.99 -7.72
C GLY A 114 6.85 7.46 -6.41
N GLY A 115 8.10 7.82 -6.08
CA GLY A 115 8.74 7.41 -4.83
C GLY A 115 9.81 8.38 -4.36
N GLU A 116 10.85 8.61 -5.18
CA GLU A 116 12.04 9.39 -4.82
C GLU A 116 11.68 10.79 -4.28
N THR A 117 10.81 11.51 -4.98
CA THR A 117 10.40 12.88 -4.64
C THR A 117 8.99 12.95 -4.07
N ASP A 118 8.41 11.82 -3.66
CA ASP A 118 7.07 11.81 -3.07
C ASP A 118 7.08 12.45 -1.67
N SER A 119 6.03 13.19 -1.32
CA SER A 119 5.90 13.85 -0.02
C SER A 119 5.96 12.90 1.19
N THR A 120 5.67 11.62 0.98
CA THR A 120 5.74 10.58 2.01
C THR A 120 7.14 10.00 2.19
N ASN A 121 8.07 10.23 1.26
CA ASN A 121 9.42 9.65 1.27
C ASN A 121 10.39 10.38 2.21
N VAL A 122 9.90 10.78 3.39
CA VAL A 122 10.67 11.52 4.41
C VAL A 122 11.36 10.58 5.42
N PHE A 123 11.05 9.29 5.37
CA PHE A 123 11.53 8.31 6.35
C PHE A 123 12.84 7.67 5.91
N ARG A 124 13.85 7.77 6.79
CA ARG A 124 15.21 7.29 6.50
C ARG A 124 15.40 5.79 6.66
N SER A 125 14.65 5.16 7.56
CA SER A 125 14.84 3.76 7.96
C SER A 125 13.49 3.02 8.10
N PRO A 126 12.73 2.84 7.01
CA PRO A 126 11.59 1.94 7.03
C PRO A 126 12.04 0.51 7.35
N VAL A 127 11.21 -0.28 8.02
CA VAL A 127 11.50 -1.69 8.32
C VAL A 127 11.54 -2.51 7.04
N VAL A 128 10.56 -2.27 6.16
CA VAL A 128 10.43 -2.96 4.89
C VAL A 128 9.74 -2.04 3.88
N THR A 129 10.13 -2.18 2.62
CA THR A 129 9.59 -1.44 1.47
C THR A 129 9.09 -2.41 0.42
N GLY A 130 8.02 -2.05 -0.29
CA GLY A 130 7.42 -2.88 -1.33
C GLY A 130 6.98 -2.05 -2.53
N ILE A 131 7.32 -2.52 -3.73
CA ILE A 131 6.91 -1.91 -5.01
C ILE A 131 6.03 -2.89 -5.76
N THR A 132 4.80 -2.48 -6.10
CA THR A 132 3.90 -3.29 -6.95
C THR A 132 4.26 -3.20 -8.43
N THR A 133 3.42 -3.75 -9.29
CA THR A 133 3.57 -3.68 -10.74
C THR A 133 3.69 -2.22 -11.18
N ILE A 134 4.74 -1.94 -11.95
CA ILE A 134 4.99 -0.63 -12.54
C ILE A 134 4.46 -0.63 -13.97
N ASP A 135 3.77 0.44 -14.32
CA ASP A 135 3.22 0.68 -15.65
C ASP A 135 3.54 2.11 -16.09
N LEU A 136 3.35 2.41 -17.38
CA LEU A 136 3.47 3.75 -17.92
C LEU A 136 2.34 4.63 -17.39
N ASP A 137 2.63 5.33 -16.31
CA ASP A 137 1.73 6.31 -15.69
C ASP A 137 2.50 7.59 -15.37
N HIS A 138 1.80 8.72 -15.37
CA HIS A 138 2.36 10.04 -15.03
C HIS A 138 3.62 10.43 -15.82
N LEU A 139 3.62 10.19 -17.14
CA LEU A 139 4.78 10.46 -18.01
C LEU A 139 5.31 11.90 -17.92
N GLY A 140 4.43 12.87 -17.70
CA GLY A 140 4.82 14.28 -17.53
C GLY A 140 5.49 14.62 -16.19
N THR A 141 5.56 13.67 -15.24
CA THR A 141 6.08 13.90 -13.88
C THR A 141 7.17 12.90 -13.49
N LEU A 142 7.04 11.64 -13.88
CA LEU A 142 7.94 10.56 -13.46
C LEU A 142 9.01 10.21 -14.50
N GLY A 143 8.81 10.63 -15.75
CA GLY A 143 9.70 10.32 -16.86
C GLY A 143 8.94 9.81 -18.08
N SER A 144 9.61 9.78 -19.22
CA SER A 144 9.07 9.38 -20.50
C SER A 144 9.19 7.87 -20.79
N SER A 145 9.93 7.12 -19.97
CA SER A 145 10.11 5.67 -20.13
C SER A 145 9.75 4.88 -18.87
N ILE A 146 9.52 3.58 -19.05
CA ILE A 146 9.20 2.67 -17.94
C ILE A 146 10.37 2.55 -16.94
N GLU A 147 11.60 2.65 -17.43
CA GLU A 147 12.83 2.68 -16.63
C GLU A 147 12.92 3.92 -15.75
N GLU A 148 12.59 5.10 -16.29
CA GLU A 148 12.59 6.35 -15.53
C GLU A 148 11.54 6.30 -14.40
N ILE A 149 10.34 5.81 -14.71
CA ILE A 149 9.28 5.59 -13.73
C ILE A 149 9.73 4.58 -12.67
N ALA A 150 10.30 3.44 -13.09
CA ALA A 150 10.78 2.41 -12.18
C ALA A 150 11.87 2.92 -11.25
N ARG A 151 12.82 3.70 -11.78
CA ARG A 151 13.88 4.34 -10.99
C ARG A 151 13.31 5.33 -9.98
N HIS A 152 12.33 6.14 -10.37
CA HIS A 152 11.67 7.09 -9.48
C HIS A 152 10.92 6.38 -8.35
N LYS A 153 10.13 5.33 -8.65
CA LYS A 153 9.45 4.52 -7.64
C LYS A 153 10.42 3.81 -6.70
N ALA A 154 11.52 3.29 -7.23
CA ALA A 154 12.60 2.69 -6.45
C ALA A 154 13.32 3.65 -5.49
N GLY A 155 13.02 4.96 -5.53
CA GLY A 155 13.50 5.93 -4.54
C GLY A 155 12.94 5.75 -3.13
N ILE A 156 11.95 4.87 -2.94
CA ILE A 156 11.51 4.45 -1.61
C ILE A 156 12.46 3.44 -0.97
N PHE A 157 13.31 2.74 -1.75
CA PHE A 157 14.31 1.84 -1.19
C PHE A 157 15.28 2.63 -0.33
N LYS A 158 15.65 2.06 0.83
CA LYS A 158 16.54 2.68 1.80
C LYS A 158 17.62 1.71 2.26
N LYS A 159 18.76 2.28 2.62
CA LYS A 159 19.94 1.54 3.07
C LYS A 159 19.62 0.69 4.29
N GLY A 160 19.99 -0.59 4.26
CA GLY A 160 19.77 -1.52 5.37
C GLY A 160 18.31 -1.91 5.60
N CYS A 161 17.41 -1.63 4.65
CA CYS A 161 15.99 -1.99 4.74
C CYS A 161 15.69 -3.17 3.81
N LEU A 162 14.74 -4.03 4.19
CA LEU A 162 14.28 -5.08 3.28
C LEU A 162 13.46 -4.45 2.13
N ALA A 163 13.65 -4.96 0.92
CA ALA A 163 12.90 -4.52 -0.27
C ALA A 163 12.26 -5.70 -0.98
N PHE A 164 11.00 -5.51 -1.38
CA PHE A 164 10.21 -6.50 -2.08
C PHE A 164 9.59 -5.89 -3.34
N THR A 165 9.37 -6.72 -4.34
CA THR A 165 8.55 -6.38 -5.50
C THR A 165 7.80 -7.62 -6.00
N VAL A 166 7.01 -7.48 -7.07
CA VAL A 166 6.29 -8.58 -7.72
C VAL A 166 6.91 -8.88 -9.08
N GLU A 167 6.58 -10.04 -9.65
CA GLU A 167 6.93 -10.39 -11.02
C GLU A 167 6.36 -9.36 -12.01
N GLN A 168 7.23 -8.85 -12.89
CA GLN A 168 6.93 -7.85 -13.92
C GLN A 168 8.02 -7.87 -15.00
N SER A 169 7.99 -6.92 -15.94
CA SER A 169 8.90 -6.93 -17.10
C SER A 169 10.38 -6.91 -16.68
N GLU A 170 11.23 -7.59 -17.46
CA GLU A 170 12.66 -7.72 -17.19
C GLU A 170 13.36 -6.35 -17.08
N ILE A 171 12.94 -5.39 -17.91
CA ILE A 171 13.44 -4.01 -17.92
C ILE A 171 13.19 -3.34 -16.57
N VAL A 172 11.98 -3.48 -16.02
CA VAL A 172 11.63 -2.93 -14.70
C VAL A 172 12.41 -3.65 -13.61
N LEU A 173 12.41 -4.98 -13.59
CA LEU A 173 13.13 -5.76 -12.58
C LEU A 173 14.62 -5.42 -12.54
N LYS A 174 15.27 -5.30 -13.69
CA LYS A 174 16.67 -4.87 -13.80
C LYS A 174 16.89 -3.49 -13.19
N THR A 175 15.98 -2.55 -13.47
CA THR A 175 16.04 -1.19 -12.90
C THR A 175 15.90 -1.20 -11.38
N LEU A 176 14.93 -1.96 -10.86
CA LEU A 176 14.71 -2.11 -9.41
C LEU A 176 15.90 -2.80 -8.72
N CYS A 177 16.45 -3.85 -9.30
CA CYS A 177 17.64 -4.55 -8.78
C CYS A 177 18.86 -3.63 -8.73
N ASN A 178 19.11 -2.87 -9.80
CA ASN A 178 20.21 -1.91 -9.83
C ASN A 178 20.06 -0.87 -8.71
N ARG A 179 18.86 -0.29 -8.56
CA ARG A 179 18.60 0.69 -7.49
C ARG A 179 18.73 0.10 -6.09
N ALA A 180 18.26 -1.13 -5.89
CA ALA A 180 18.42 -1.86 -4.64
C ALA A 180 19.91 -2.04 -4.27
N HIS A 181 20.76 -2.39 -5.24
CA HIS A 181 22.21 -2.48 -5.04
C HIS A 181 22.86 -1.13 -4.74
N GLU A 182 22.53 -0.08 -5.52
CA GLU A 182 23.06 1.28 -5.31
C GLU A 182 22.80 1.80 -3.90
N VAL A 183 21.58 1.58 -3.39
CA VAL A 183 21.14 2.07 -2.09
C VAL A 183 21.63 1.18 -0.93
N GLN A 184 22.16 -0.01 -1.22
CA GLN A 184 22.63 -0.98 -0.23
C GLN A 184 21.50 -1.41 0.72
N ILE A 185 20.41 -1.95 0.15
CA ILE A 185 19.33 -2.56 0.93
C ILE A 185 19.83 -3.74 1.80
N LEU A 186 19.00 -4.22 2.72
CA LEU A 186 19.33 -5.42 3.48
C LEU A 186 19.11 -6.68 2.63
N GLY A 187 20.21 -7.32 2.22
CA GLY A 187 20.19 -8.50 1.37
C GLY A 187 19.93 -8.13 -0.10
N GLU A 188 19.10 -8.93 -0.77
CA GLU A 188 18.76 -8.75 -2.19
C GLU A 188 17.27 -8.38 -2.36
N LEU A 189 16.93 -7.78 -3.50
CA LEU A 189 15.55 -7.46 -3.85
C LEU A 189 14.76 -8.76 -4.00
N LYS A 190 13.70 -8.93 -3.20
CA LYS A 190 12.85 -10.12 -3.25
C LYS A 190 11.73 -9.94 -4.25
N VAL A 191 11.76 -10.70 -5.34
CA VAL A 191 10.67 -10.76 -6.32
C VAL A 191 9.67 -11.82 -5.88
N ILE A 192 8.41 -11.41 -5.69
CA ILE A 192 7.34 -12.25 -5.16
C ILE A 192 6.42 -12.69 -6.29
N SER A 193 6.23 -14.00 -6.41
CA SER A 193 5.26 -14.61 -7.32
C SER A 193 3.87 -14.71 -6.68
N ASP A 194 2.85 -14.92 -7.51
CA ASP A 194 1.48 -15.12 -7.03
C ASP A 194 1.23 -16.50 -6.38
N GLN A 195 2.24 -17.37 -6.34
CA GLN A 195 2.20 -18.70 -5.72
C GLN A 195 1.82 -18.64 -4.23
N ILE A 196 2.15 -17.54 -3.54
CA ILE A 196 1.76 -17.31 -2.14
C ILE A 196 0.24 -17.41 -1.94
N VAL A 197 -0.55 -16.97 -2.92
CA VAL A 197 -2.02 -17.09 -2.87
C VAL A 197 -2.43 -18.56 -2.79
N GLN A 198 -1.80 -19.41 -3.58
CA GLN A 198 -2.09 -20.85 -3.60
C GLN A 198 -1.59 -21.54 -2.32
N ASP A 199 -0.37 -21.23 -1.88
CA ASP A 199 0.26 -21.85 -0.71
C ASP A 199 -0.55 -21.64 0.58
N TYR A 200 -1.10 -20.44 0.74
CA TYR A 200 -1.95 -20.08 1.87
C TYR A 200 -3.45 -20.37 1.64
N GLY A 201 -3.82 -20.88 0.46
CA GLY A 201 -5.21 -21.21 0.11
C GLY A 201 -6.13 -19.99 0.12
N ILE A 202 -5.65 -18.88 -0.43
CA ILE A 202 -6.35 -17.60 -0.46
C ILE A 202 -7.30 -17.57 -1.66
N SER A 203 -8.58 -17.33 -1.39
CA SER A 203 -9.60 -17.17 -2.42
C SER A 203 -9.55 -15.75 -2.98
N VAL A 204 -8.81 -15.59 -4.07
CA VAL A 204 -8.84 -14.41 -4.95
C VAL A 204 -9.37 -14.87 -6.30
N ASP A 205 -10.08 -14.01 -7.01
CA ASP A 205 -10.55 -14.29 -8.37
C ASP A 205 -9.35 -14.75 -9.26
N PRO A 206 -9.42 -15.96 -9.85
CA PRO A 206 -8.34 -16.52 -10.67
C PRO A 206 -8.06 -15.70 -11.94
N ASN A 207 -8.97 -14.83 -12.36
CA ASN A 207 -8.78 -13.96 -13.51
C ASN A 207 -8.19 -12.59 -13.12
N MET A 208 -8.05 -12.32 -11.82
CA MET A 208 -7.47 -11.08 -11.28
C MET A 208 -6.00 -11.26 -10.87
N TYR A 209 -5.13 -11.49 -11.85
CA TYR A 209 -3.68 -11.64 -11.64
C TYR A 209 -3.09 -10.51 -10.78
N TYR A 210 -3.40 -9.26 -11.10
CA TYR A 210 -2.89 -8.12 -10.36
C TYR A 210 -3.32 -8.12 -8.88
N GLN A 211 -4.54 -8.55 -8.57
CA GLN A 211 -4.99 -8.68 -7.18
C GLN A 211 -4.23 -9.78 -6.43
N ARG A 212 -3.91 -10.90 -7.10
CA ARG A 212 -3.11 -11.97 -6.51
C ARG A 212 -1.67 -11.52 -6.24
N SER A 213 -1.06 -10.78 -7.16
CA SER A 213 0.28 -10.24 -6.99
C SER A 213 0.32 -9.23 -5.84
N ILE A 214 -0.67 -8.33 -5.73
CA ILE A 214 -0.78 -7.44 -4.57
C ILE A 214 -0.93 -8.23 -3.26
N ALA A 215 -1.81 -9.23 -3.22
CA ALA A 215 -2.04 -10.03 -2.02
C ALA A 215 -0.74 -10.71 -1.57
N SER A 216 0.00 -11.30 -2.52
CA SER A 216 1.27 -11.96 -2.27
C SER A 216 2.34 -11.00 -1.74
N LEU A 217 2.44 -9.82 -2.34
CA LEU A 217 3.34 -8.77 -1.85
C LEU A 217 2.96 -8.33 -0.43
N ALA A 218 1.69 -8.07 -0.18
CA ALA A 218 1.21 -7.63 1.12
C ALA A 218 1.48 -8.66 2.23
N ILE A 219 1.26 -9.95 1.96
CA ILE A 219 1.60 -11.03 2.89
C ILE A 219 3.11 -11.08 3.15
N SER A 220 3.92 -10.90 2.12
CA SER A 220 5.38 -10.90 2.22
C SER A 220 5.90 -9.73 3.06
N LEU A 221 5.36 -8.53 2.84
CA LEU A 221 5.67 -7.33 3.63
C LEU A 221 5.23 -7.50 5.09
N ALA A 222 4.01 -8.00 5.33
CA ALA A 222 3.50 -8.29 6.66
C ALA A 222 4.42 -9.28 7.40
N ASN A 223 4.77 -10.38 6.73
CA ASN A 223 5.65 -11.41 7.29
C ASN A 223 7.04 -10.85 7.63
N ALA A 224 7.63 -10.04 6.75
CA ALA A 224 8.93 -9.41 6.98
C ALA A 224 8.90 -8.49 8.21
N TYR A 225 7.87 -7.65 8.34
CA TYR A 225 7.69 -6.79 9.51
C TYR A 225 7.44 -7.59 10.81
N LEU A 226 6.58 -8.62 10.76
CA LEU A 226 6.26 -9.42 11.94
C LEU A 226 7.49 -10.20 12.43
N ARG A 227 8.33 -10.71 11.52
CA ARG A 227 9.60 -11.36 11.86
C ARG A 227 10.64 -10.39 12.40
N SER A 228 10.63 -9.12 11.99
CA SER A 228 11.57 -8.13 12.53
C SER A 228 11.22 -7.73 13.98
N THR A 229 9.98 -7.92 14.40
CA THR A 229 9.51 -7.63 15.77
C THR A 229 9.40 -8.88 16.65
N GLY A 230 9.30 -10.06 16.04
CA GLY A 230 9.38 -11.36 16.70
C GLY A 230 10.11 -12.37 15.79
N PRO A 231 11.41 -12.63 16.01
CA PRO A 231 12.22 -13.46 15.10
C PRO A 231 11.66 -14.87 14.84
N ASP A 232 10.99 -15.44 15.84
CA ASP A 232 10.35 -16.77 15.80
C ASP A 232 8.95 -16.75 15.16
N PHE A 233 8.47 -15.58 14.72
CA PHE A 233 7.16 -15.46 14.09
C PHE A 233 7.07 -16.27 12.80
N VAL A 234 5.96 -17.01 12.66
CA VAL A 234 5.61 -17.78 11.47
C VAL A 234 4.24 -17.32 10.95
N MET A 235 4.19 -16.92 9.68
CA MET A 235 2.93 -16.59 9.01
C MET A 235 2.02 -17.82 8.92
N THR A 236 0.82 -17.73 9.49
CA THR A 236 -0.17 -18.82 9.45
C THR A 236 -1.13 -18.65 8.27
N LYS A 237 -1.76 -19.75 7.82
CA LYS A 237 -2.82 -19.68 6.80
C LYS A 237 -3.98 -18.79 7.21
N ALA A 238 -4.40 -18.87 8.47
CA ALA A 238 -5.49 -18.04 9.00
C ALA A 238 -5.15 -16.53 8.90
N LEU A 239 -3.88 -16.18 9.16
CA LEU A 239 -3.42 -14.81 9.07
C LEU A 239 -3.27 -14.33 7.63
N ALA A 240 -2.66 -15.14 6.78
CA ALA A 240 -2.53 -14.84 5.36
C ALA A 240 -3.91 -14.65 4.73
N ARG A 241 -4.89 -15.54 4.98
CA ARG A 241 -6.26 -15.41 4.46
C ARG A 241 -7.06 -14.21 5.00
N SER A 242 -6.53 -13.46 5.96
CA SER A 242 -7.15 -12.20 6.38
C SER A 242 -7.22 -11.16 5.25
N VAL A 243 -6.42 -11.31 4.18
CA VAL A 243 -6.57 -10.54 2.93
C VAL A 243 -7.92 -10.77 2.24
N GLU A 244 -8.57 -11.93 2.38
CA GLU A 244 -9.86 -12.21 1.72
C GLU A 244 -11.00 -11.32 2.23
N ARG A 245 -10.91 -10.86 3.49
CA ARG A 245 -11.95 -10.02 4.12
C ARG A 245 -11.88 -8.57 3.67
N MET A 246 -10.89 -8.24 2.85
CA MET A 246 -10.64 -6.90 2.37
C MET A 246 -11.55 -6.58 1.19
N GLN A 247 -12.20 -5.43 1.26
CA GLN A 247 -12.96 -4.89 0.14
C GLN A 247 -12.14 -3.79 -0.53
N LEU A 248 -12.02 -3.79 -1.85
CA LEU A 248 -11.44 -2.68 -2.62
C LEU A 248 -12.56 -1.93 -3.35
N PRO A 249 -13.14 -0.87 -2.75
CA PRO A 249 -14.21 -0.14 -3.42
C PRO A 249 -13.70 0.46 -4.73
N GLY A 250 -14.52 0.29 -5.77
CA GLY A 250 -14.19 0.69 -7.13
C GLY A 250 -13.09 -0.14 -7.81
N ARG A 251 -12.67 -1.30 -7.30
CA ARG A 251 -11.79 -2.23 -8.03
C ARG A 251 -12.54 -3.51 -8.30
N CYS A 252 -13.09 -3.65 -9.51
CA CYS A 252 -13.85 -4.84 -9.91
C CYS A 252 -14.95 -5.16 -8.87
N GLN A 253 -15.63 -4.12 -8.40
CA GLN A 253 -16.61 -4.22 -7.32
C GLN A 253 -18.01 -4.41 -7.90
N ILE A 254 -18.68 -5.47 -7.46
CA ILE A 254 -20.10 -5.70 -7.75
C ILE A 254 -20.93 -5.17 -6.58
N LYS A 255 -21.92 -4.33 -6.84
CA LYS A 255 -22.85 -3.83 -5.83
C LYS A 255 -24.29 -4.03 -6.30
N ALA A 256 -25.07 -4.81 -5.54
CA ALA A 256 -26.50 -4.92 -5.74
C ALA A 256 -27.21 -3.69 -5.13
N ASP A 257 -28.20 -3.16 -5.86
CA ASP A 257 -29.01 -2.01 -5.48
C ASP A 257 -30.44 -2.22 -6.00
N GLY A 258 -31.26 -2.91 -5.20
CA GLY A 258 -32.56 -3.43 -5.63
C GLY A 258 -32.40 -4.41 -6.80
N GLU A 259 -33.11 -4.15 -7.90
CA GLU A 259 -33.03 -4.95 -9.14
C GLU A 259 -31.79 -4.61 -9.99
N ARG A 260 -31.00 -3.59 -9.59
CA ARG A 260 -29.82 -3.15 -10.34
C ARG A 260 -28.57 -3.83 -9.79
N THR A 261 -27.69 -4.25 -10.70
CA THR A 261 -26.34 -4.69 -10.36
C THR A 261 -25.36 -3.68 -10.94
N TRP A 262 -24.62 -3.00 -10.08
CA TRP A 262 -23.58 -2.05 -10.44
C TRP A 262 -22.22 -2.74 -10.52
N PHE A 263 -21.49 -2.49 -11.59
CA PHE A 263 -20.12 -2.96 -11.79
C PHE A 263 -19.20 -1.75 -11.78
N LEU A 264 -18.40 -1.61 -10.72
CA LEU A 264 -17.62 -0.41 -10.45
C LEU A 264 -16.12 -0.70 -10.60
N SER A 265 -15.45 0.06 -11.48
CA SER A 265 -14.00 0.04 -11.65
C SER A 265 -13.41 1.45 -11.77
N VAL A 266 -12.26 1.68 -11.16
CA VAL A 266 -11.44 2.90 -11.26
C VAL A 266 -10.30 2.75 -12.28
N ALA A 267 -10.42 1.79 -13.21
CA ALA A 267 -9.47 1.63 -14.31
C ALA A 267 -9.40 2.89 -15.18
N HIS A 268 -8.17 3.29 -15.52
CA HIS A 268 -7.91 4.56 -16.20
C HIS A 268 -6.57 4.58 -16.95
N ASN A 269 -5.85 3.45 -17.00
CA ASN A 269 -4.68 3.23 -17.85
C ASN A 269 -4.91 1.98 -18.69
N GLU A 270 -4.06 1.74 -19.70
CA GLU A 270 -4.29 0.68 -20.68
C GLU A 270 -4.37 -0.71 -20.04
N VAL A 271 -3.48 -1.01 -19.09
CA VAL A 271 -3.44 -2.30 -18.38
C VAL A 271 -4.71 -2.49 -17.54
N SER A 272 -5.04 -1.54 -16.67
CA SER A 272 -6.22 -1.65 -15.79
C SER A 272 -7.54 -1.69 -16.56
N LEU A 273 -7.62 -1.07 -17.74
CA LEU A 273 -8.77 -1.15 -18.63
C LEU A 273 -8.92 -2.55 -19.23
N LYS A 274 -7.83 -3.13 -19.75
CA LYS A 274 -7.83 -4.51 -20.24
C LYS A 274 -8.28 -5.50 -19.16
N GLU A 275 -7.76 -5.35 -17.95
CA GLU A 275 -8.14 -6.19 -16.81
C GLU A 275 -9.61 -6.03 -16.42
N THR A 276 -10.09 -4.79 -16.36
CA THR A 276 -11.50 -4.50 -16.03
C THR A 276 -12.42 -5.09 -17.09
N MET A 277 -12.04 -5.05 -18.37
CA MET A 277 -12.82 -5.66 -19.45
C MET A 277 -12.89 -7.18 -19.31
N LEU A 278 -11.76 -7.84 -19.02
CA LEU A 278 -11.72 -9.29 -18.80
C LEU A 278 -12.59 -9.69 -17.60
N TRP A 279 -12.42 -9.02 -16.47
CA TRP A 279 -13.27 -9.20 -15.29
C TRP A 279 -14.75 -9.04 -15.61
N PHE A 280 -15.11 -7.93 -16.25
CA PHE A 280 -16.51 -7.64 -16.56
C PHE A 280 -17.10 -8.72 -17.46
N LYS A 281 -16.36 -9.14 -18.49
CA LYS A 281 -16.76 -10.23 -19.39
C LYS A 281 -17.01 -11.53 -18.62
N ASP A 282 -16.11 -11.92 -17.73
CA ASP A 282 -16.24 -13.17 -16.98
C ASP A 282 -17.44 -13.15 -16.04
N VAL A 283 -17.62 -12.04 -15.31
CA VAL A 283 -18.71 -11.90 -14.35
C VAL A 283 -20.09 -11.89 -15.04
N VAL A 284 -20.24 -11.24 -16.20
CA VAL A 284 -21.52 -11.21 -16.91
C VAL A 284 -21.83 -12.50 -17.66
N GLN A 285 -20.82 -13.33 -17.95
CA GLN A 285 -20.99 -14.62 -18.63
C GLN A 285 -21.28 -15.78 -17.65
N GLN A 286 -21.07 -15.60 -16.35
CA GLN A 286 -21.44 -16.60 -15.35
C GLN A 286 -22.97 -16.68 -15.23
N PRO A 287 -23.56 -17.90 -15.32
CA PRO A 287 -24.98 -18.07 -15.08
C PRO A 287 -25.32 -17.66 -13.64
N LYS A 288 -26.36 -16.83 -13.49
CA LYS A 288 -26.90 -16.41 -12.19
C LYS A 288 -27.60 -17.55 -11.47
#